data_AF-A0A961KVV6-F1
#
_entry.id   AF-A0A961KVV6-F1
#
_cell.length_a   1.000
_cell.length_b   1.000
_cell.length_c   1.000
_cell.angle_alpha   90.00
_cell.angle_beta   90.00
_cell.angle_gamma   90.00
#
_symmetry.space_group_name_H-M   'P 1'
#
loop_
_entity.id
_entity.type
_entity.pdbx_description
1 polymer ?
#
loop_
_entity_poly.entity_id
_entity_poly.type
_entity_poly.pdbx_seq_one_letter_code
_entity_poly.pdbx_strand_id
1 'polypeptide(L)' 'GVYGGGVGYFAAQGDMDICIALRTGVVKDGTLYIQAGGGVVYDSVPEAEFTETVNKSRALLQAARDAALFVTHRDGTN' A
#
# COMPACT_ATOMS: atom_id res chain seq x y z
N GLY A 1 -9.42 -2.32 -9.16
CA GLY A 1 -7.95 -2.38 -9.00
C GLY A 1 -7.63 -3.35 -7.88
N VAL A 2 -6.40 -3.36 -7.37
CA VAL A 2 -5.99 -4.24 -6.26
C VAL A 2 -6.62 -3.79 -4.93
N TYR A 3 -6.75 -2.48 -4.71
CA TYR A 3 -7.27 -1.91 -3.46
C TYR A 3 -8.68 -2.43 -3.11
N GLY A 4 -8.84 -2.91 -1.88
CA GLY A 4 -10.09 -3.51 -1.38
C GLY A 4 -10.36 -4.94 -1.84
N GLY A 5 -9.47 -5.52 -2.68
CA GLY A 5 -9.49 -6.93 -3.04
C GLY A 5 -8.81 -7.83 -2.00
N GLY A 6 -8.61 -9.10 -2.36
CA GLY A 6 -7.90 -10.09 -1.54
C GLY A 6 -6.53 -10.45 -2.13
N VAL A 7 -5.53 -10.65 -1.27
CA VAL A 7 -4.20 -11.18 -1.63
C VAL A 7 -3.89 -12.36 -0.73
N GLY A 8 -3.44 -13.46 -1.31
CA GLY A 8 -3.06 -14.65 -0.56
C GLY A 8 -3.02 -15.88 -1.46
N TYR A 9 -3.31 -17.05 -0.89
CA TYR A 9 -3.19 -18.32 -1.61
C TYR A 9 -4.35 -19.28 -1.32
N PHE A 10 -4.48 -20.26 -2.20
CA PHE A 10 -5.22 -21.50 -1.99
C PHE A 10 -4.33 -22.65 -2.45
N ALA A 11 -4.39 -23.78 -1.75
CA ALA A 11 -3.59 -24.95 -2.02
C ALA A 11 -4.46 -26.13 -2.46
N ALA A 12 -3.87 -27.04 -3.25
CA ALA A 12 -4.59 -28.21 -3.79
C ALA A 12 -5.14 -29.17 -2.71
N GLN A 13 -4.64 -29.09 -1.48
CA GLN A 13 -5.12 -29.88 -0.34
C GLN A 13 -6.28 -29.23 0.43
N GLY A 14 -6.65 -27.99 0.10
CA GLY A 14 -7.81 -27.30 0.68
C GLY A 14 -7.49 -26.07 1.52
N ASP A 15 -6.25 -25.89 1.99
CA ASP A 15 -5.92 -24.69 2.77
C ASP A 15 -5.97 -23.42 1.93
N MET A 16 -6.37 -22.34 2.59
CA MET A 16 -6.36 -20.99 2.03
C MET A 16 -6.09 -19.96 3.12
N ASP A 17 -5.42 -18.89 2.76
CA ASP A 17 -5.28 -17.69 3.59
C ASP A 17 -5.28 -16.47 2.67
N ILE A 18 -6.12 -15.49 2.99
CA ILE A 18 -6.35 -14.29 2.17
C ILE A 18 -6.42 -13.08 3.11
N CYS A 19 -5.58 -12.08 2.85
CA CYS A 19 -5.67 -10.78 3.48
C CYS A 19 -6.35 -9.76 2.57
N ILE A 20 -6.92 -8.71 3.17
CA ILE A 20 -7.45 -7.58 2.39
C ILE A 20 -6.28 -6.73 1.90
N ALA A 21 -6.30 -6.37 0.62
CA ALA A 21 -5.27 -5.56 -0.05
C ALA A 21 -5.37 -4.06 0.32
N LEU A 22 -5.13 -3.77 1.59
CA LEU A 22 -4.96 -2.43 2.14
C LEU A 22 -3.48 -2.22 2.50
N ARG A 23 -3.04 -0.97 2.55
CA ARG A 23 -1.61 -0.66 2.74
C ARG A 23 -0.73 -1.43 1.74
N THR A 24 -1.18 -1.51 0.49
CA THR A 24 -0.47 -2.13 -0.63
C THR A 24 -0.11 -1.08 -1.68
N GLY A 25 1.11 -1.14 -2.21
CA GLY A 25 1.55 -0.37 -3.37
C GLY A 25 1.63 -1.24 -4.62
N VAL A 26 1.14 -0.75 -5.76
CA VAL A 26 1.27 -1.43 -7.06
C VAL A 26 2.25 -0.64 -7.92
N VAL A 27 3.35 -1.26 -8.32
CA VAL A 27 4.29 -0.65 -9.27
C VAL A 27 3.94 -1.12 -10.68
N LYS A 28 3.68 -0.17 -11.57
CA LYS A 28 3.44 -0.44 -12.99
C LYS A 28 4.09 0.68 -13.81
N ASP A 29 4.85 0.30 -14.85
CA ASP A 29 5.49 1.24 -15.77
C ASP A 29 6.33 2.31 -15.04
N GLY A 30 7.12 1.88 -14.04
CA GLY A 30 7.97 2.76 -13.22
C GLY A 30 7.21 3.67 -12.25
N THR A 31 5.88 3.57 -12.17
CA THR A 31 5.04 4.40 -11.30
C THR A 31 4.49 3.57 -10.14
N LEU A 32 4.67 4.06 -8.91
CA LEU A 32 4.10 3.49 -7.70
C LEU A 32 2.70 4.06 -7.45
N TYR A 33 1.67 3.23 -7.57
CA TYR A 33 0.28 3.55 -7.26
C TYR A 33 -0.06 3.13 -5.83
N ILE A 34 -0.51 4.08 -5.02
CA ILE A 34 -0.96 3.85 -3.64
C ILE A 34 -2.42 4.32 -3.54
N GLN A 35 -3.27 3.47 -3.00
CA GLN A 35 -4.66 3.81 -2.70
C GLN A 35 -4.91 3.65 -1.20
N ALA A 36 -5.67 4.59 -0.65
CA ALA A 36 -6.12 4.58 0.74
C ALA A 36 -7.53 5.18 0.80
N GLY A 37 -8.22 4.92 1.90
CA GLY A 37 -9.52 5.52 2.19
C GLY A 37 -9.86 5.34 3.67
N GLY A 38 -11.02 5.86 4.05
CA GLY A 38 -11.61 5.79 5.39
C GLY A 38 -13.08 5.39 5.32
N GLY A 39 -13.64 5.00 6.45
CA GLY A 39 -15.07 4.76 6.57
C GLY A 39 -15.76 6.06 6.96
N VAL A 40 -16.70 6.54 6.13
CA VAL A 40 -17.48 7.74 6.42
C VAL A 40 -18.71 7.35 7.23
N VAL A 41 -18.92 8.00 8.37
CA VAL A 41 -20.12 7.87 9.22
C VAL A 41 -20.87 9.19 9.28
N TYR A 42 -22.04 9.19 9.93
CA TYR A 42 -22.94 10.36 9.96
C TYR A 42 -22.26 11.65 10.43
N ASP A 43 -21.43 11.57 11.46
CA ASP A 43 -20.73 12.72 12.06
C ASP A 43 -19.30 12.92 11.52
N SER A 44 -18.92 12.23 10.43
CA SER A 44 -17.58 12.39 9.85
C SER A 44 -17.33 13.82 9.36
N VAL A 45 -16.13 14.32 9.62
CA VAL A 45 -15.68 15.64 9.16
C VAL A 45 -14.85 15.43 7.88
N PRO A 46 -15.25 15.99 6.71
CA PRO A 46 -14.57 15.74 5.44
C PRO A 46 -13.06 15.97 5.46
N GLU A 47 -12.61 17.04 6.13
CA GLU A 47 -11.18 17.37 6.25
C GLU A 47 -10.40 16.34 7.09
N ALA A 48 -11.03 15.81 8.14
CA ALA A 48 -10.43 14.79 9.00
C ALA A 48 -10.28 13.47 8.24
N GLU A 49 -11.31 13.05 7.49
CA GLU A 49 -11.29 11.83 6.67
C GLU A 49 -10.26 11.90 5.53
N PHE A 50 -10.12 13.09 4.92
CA PHE A 50 -9.07 13.34 3.94
C PHE A 50 -7.68 13.21 4.58
N THR A 51 -7.48 13.86 5.73
CA THR A 51 -6.22 13.79 6.49
C THR A 51 -5.88 12.35 6.89
N GLU A 52 -6.86 11.57 7.33
CA GLU A 52 -6.72 10.15 7.63
C GLU A 52 -6.25 9.36 6.40
N THR A 53 -6.88 9.59 5.24
CA THR A 53 -6.53 8.93 3.98
C THR A 53 -5.09 9.23 3.56
N VAL A 54 -4.66 10.50 3.69
CA VAL A 54 -3.27 10.92 3.45
C VAL A 54 -2.31 10.26 4.44
N ASN A 55 -2.66 10.19 5.72
CA ASN A 55 -1.82 9.56 6.74
C ASN A 55 -1.65 8.05 6.50
N LYS A 56 -2.70 7.35 6.08
CA LYS A 56 -2.65 5.92 5.75
C LYS A 56 -1.74 5.63 4.56
N SER A 57 -1.79 6.46 3.52
CA SER A 57 -0.95 6.31 2.32
C SER A 57 0.52 6.72 2.55
N ARG A 58 0.77 7.69 3.44
CA ARG A 58 2.13 8.20 3.75
C ARG A 58 3.10 7.09 4.17
N ALA A 59 2.63 6.06 4.88
CA ALA A 59 3.49 4.96 5.32
C ALA A 59 4.19 4.25 4.14
N LEU A 60 3.44 3.96 3.06
CA LEU A 60 4.00 3.31 1.87
C LEU A 60 4.91 4.24 1.09
N LEU A 61 4.53 5.53 1.00
CA LEU A 61 5.36 6.53 0.34
C LEU A 61 6.72 6.68 1.06
N GLN A 62 6.71 6.69 2.39
CA GLN A 62 7.95 6.75 3.16
C GLN A 62 8.79 5.48 2.97
N ALA A 63 8.17 4.30 3.04
CA ALA A 63 8.86 3.04 2.80
C ALA A 63 9.52 2.99 1.40
N ALA A 64 8.86 3.53 0.37
CA ALA A 64 9.44 3.62 -0.97
C ALA A 64 10.65 4.57 -1.03
N ARG A 65 10.61 5.70 -0.31
CA ARG A 65 11.75 6.62 -0.19
C ARG A 65 12.93 5.97 0.52
N ASP A 66 12.66 5.28 1.63
CA ASP A 66 13.69 4.60 2.40
C ASP A 66 14.33 3.47 1.58
N ALA A 67 13.52 2.72 0.82
CA ALA A 67 14.01 1.68 -0.08
C ALA A 67 14.99 2.23 -1.14
N ALA A 68 14.77 3.44 -1.64
CA ALA A 68 15.63 4.06 -2.63
C ALA A 68 17.07 4.30 -2.12
N LEU A 69 17.25 4.50 -0.81
CA LEU A 69 18.59 4.66 -0.19
C LEU A 69 19.46 3.40 -0.34
N PHE A 70 18.83 2.22 -0.42
CA PHE A 70 19.54 0.95 -0.56
C PHE A 70 19.86 0.59 -2.01
N VAL A 71 19.23 1.27 -2.97
CA VAL A 71 19.52 1.09 -4.40
C VAL A 71 20.82 1.81 -4.77
N THR A 72 21.03 3.04 -4.25
CA THR A 72 22.23 3.84 -4.56
C THR A 72 23.52 3.28 -3.97
N HIS A 73 23.46 2.44 -2.94
CA HIS A 73 24.64 1.83 -2.31
C HIS A 73 25.10 0.51 -2.94
N ARG A 74 24.35 -0.06 -3.90
CA ARG A 74 24.76 -1.29 -4.59
C ARG A 74 25.69 -1.08 -5.79
N ASP A 75 25.81 0.14 -6.29
CA ASP A 75 26.69 0.47 -7.42
C ASP A 75 28.11 0.92 -6.98
N GLY A 76 28.47 0.68 -5.71
CA GLY A 76 29.77 1.01 -5.10
C GLY A 76 30.91 0.02 -5.38
N THR A 77 30.97 -0.57 -6.58
CA THR A 77 32.20 -1.17 -7.12
C THR A 77 32.42 -0.65 -8.54
N ASN A 78 32.93 0.58 -8.66
CA ASN A 78 34.28 0.86 -9.15
C ASN A 78 34.65 2.32 -8.84
#